data_AF-A0A949QYE5-F1
#
_entry.id   AF-A0A949QYE5-F1
#
_cell.length_a   1.000
_cell.length_b   1.000
_cell.length_c   1.000
_cell.angle_alpha   90.00
_cell.angle_beta   90.00
_cell.angle_gamma   90.00
#
_symmetry.space_group_name_H-M   'P 1'
#
loop_
_entity.id
_entity.type
_entity.pdbx_description
1 polymer ?
#
loop_
_entity_poly.entity_id
_entity_poly.type
_entity_poly.pdbx_seq_one_letter_code
_entity_poly.pdbx_strand_id
1 'polypeptide(L)'
;MNDVLPVYALWFSVALSMTLSVFGLAKDKWQSLLAGAVLFLPFIFYFSGYPAARTVIILPFLHFGSTYALYKKNRMMAWSLFSPALFFILFVLAIVFVNQAGSQ
;
A
#
# COMPACT_ATOMS: atom_id res chain seq x y z
N MET A 1 21.19 -18.48 -2.17
CA MET A 1 20.53 -18.03 -3.42
C MET A 1 20.17 -16.55 -3.21
N ASN A 2 20.20 -15.69 -4.23
CA ASN A 2 20.15 -14.23 -4.04
C ASN A 2 18.78 -13.76 -3.52
N ASP A 3 18.59 -13.73 -2.20
CA ASP A 3 17.37 -13.31 -1.50
C ASP A 3 17.06 -11.81 -1.63
N VAL A 4 17.91 -11.08 -2.34
CA VAL A 4 17.87 -9.62 -2.48
C VAL A 4 16.88 -9.18 -3.58
N LEU A 5 16.80 -9.92 -4.68
CA LEU A 5 15.91 -9.64 -5.82
C LEU A 5 14.41 -9.59 -5.44
N PRO A 6 13.88 -10.57 -4.66
CA PRO A 6 12.49 -10.56 -4.24
C PRO A 6 12.12 -9.33 -3.39
N VAL A 7 13.05 -8.87 -2.54
CA VAL A 7 12.82 -7.72 -1.65
C VAL A 7 12.73 -6.42 -2.44
N TYR A 8 13.64 -6.19 -3.40
CA TYR A 8 13.57 -5.01 -4.26
C TYR A 8 12.32 -5.00 -5.14
N ALA A 9 11.95 -6.16 -5.71
CA ALA A 9 10.72 -6.28 -6.49
C ALA A 9 9.47 -5.95 -5.66
N LEU A 10 9.44 -6.38 -4.39
CA LEU A 10 8.35 -6.07 -3.47
C LEU A 10 8.23 -4.57 -3.21
N TRP A 11 9.33 -3.91 -2.86
CA TRP A 11 9.32 -2.46 -2.61
C TRP A 11 8.98 -1.65 -3.86
N PHE A 12 9.44 -2.10 -5.03
CA PHE A 12 9.06 -1.51 -6.30
C PHE A 12 7.54 -1.65 -6.55
N SER A 13 6.96 -2.83 -6.27
CA SER A 13 5.52 -3.07 -6.37
C SER A 13 4.73 -2.15 -5.43
N VAL A 14 5.20 -1.94 -4.19
CA VAL A 14 4.58 -1.01 -3.23
C VAL A 14 4.64 0.43 -3.74
N ALA A 15 5.78 0.89 -4.24
CA ALA A 15 5.92 2.25 -4.78
C ALA A 15 5.00 2.48 -5.98
N LEU A 16 4.93 1.50 -6.89
CA LEU A 16 4.05 1.56 -8.06
C LEU A 16 2.58 1.51 -7.65
N SER A 17 2.24 0.65 -6.70
CA SER A 17 0.91 0.56 -6.10
C SER A 17 0.44 1.89 -5.52
N MET A 18 1.26 2.54 -4.68
CA MET A 18 0.95 3.84 -4.09
C MET A 18 0.78 4.92 -5.15
N THR A 19 1.68 4.96 -6.14
CA THR A 19 1.62 5.94 -7.22
C THR A 19 0.33 5.81 -8.04
N LEU A 20 -0.03 4.59 -8.46
CA LEU A 20 -1.28 4.34 -9.20
C LEU A 20 -2.52 4.61 -8.36
N SER A 21 -2.47 4.34 -7.06
CA SER A 21 -3.59 4.57 -6.14
C SER A 21 -3.85 6.04 -5.91
N VAL A 22 -2.81 6.82 -5.60
CA VAL A 22 -2.91 8.27 -5.44
C VAL A 22 -3.34 8.93 -6.74
N PHE A 23 -2.78 8.51 -7.89
CA PHE A 23 -3.22 8.99 -9.20
C PHE A 23 -4.69 8.66 -9.46
N GLY A 24 -5.12 7.43 -9.16
CA GLY A 24 -6.51 6.99 -9.30
C GLY A 24 -7.47 7.82 -8.46
N LEU A 25 -7.13 8.07 -7.19
CA LEU A 25 -7.92 8.91 -6.28
C LEU A 25 -7.93 10.39 -6.68
N ALA A 26 -6.80 10.92 -7.17
CA ALA A 26 -6.68 12.31 -7.58
C ALA A 26 -7.44 12.61 -8.88
N LYS A 27 -7.52 11.62 -9.79
CA LYS A 27 -8.17 11.73 -11.11
C LYS A 27 -9.54 11.04 -11.17
N ASP A 28 -10.07 10.58 -10.04
CA ASP A 28 -11.33 9.82 -9.95
C ASP A 28 -11.39 8.59 -10.89
N LYS A 29 -10.23 7.96 -11.14
CA LYS A 29 -10.08 6.77 -11.99
C LYS A 29 -9.99 5.51 -11.13
N TRP A 30 -11.14 4.89 -10.85
CA TRP A 30 -11.22 3.64 -10.06
C TRP A 30 -10.37 2.50 -10.63
N GLN A 31 -10.20 2.44 -11.95
CA GLN A 31 -9.37 1.41 -12.61
C GLN A 31 -7.89 1.52 -12.20
N SER A 32 -7.37 2.74 -12.08
CA SER A 32 -5.99 2.99 -11.63
C SER A 32 -5.83 2.64 -10.16
N LEU A 33 -6.83 2.99 -9.34
CA LEU A 33 -6.85 2.65 -7.92
C LEU A 33 -6.91 1.13 -7.71
N LEU A 34 -7.72 0.42 -8.52
CA LEU A 34 -7.80 -1.04 -8.51
C LEU A 34 -6.46 -1.68 -8.88
N ALA A 35 -5.80 -1.20 -9.93
CA ALA A 35 -4.48 -1.68 -10.31
C ALA A 35 -3.47 -1.48 -9.17
N GLY A 36 -3.53 -0.34 -8.49
CA GLY A 36 -2.74 -0.09 -7.29
C GLY A 36 -3.05 -1.07 -6.17
N ALA A 37 -4.33 -1.35 -5.88
CA ALA A 37 -4.73 -2.32 -4.85
C ALA A 37 -4.23 -3.74 -5.15
N VAL A 38 -4.27 -4.18 -6.40
CA VAL A 38 -3.74 -5.49 -6.82
C VAL A 38 -2.23 -5.56 -6.63
N LEU A 39 -1.49 -4.52 -7.05
CA LEU A 39 -0.04 -4.45 -6.85
C LEU A 39 0.39 -4.35 -5.38
N PHE A 40 -0.55 -4.07 -4.47
CA PHE A 40 -0.30 -4.06 -3.04
C PHE A 40 -0.36 -5.47 -2.42
N LEU A 41 -0.95 -6.46 -3.09
CA LEU A 41 -1.12 -7.81 -2.52
C LEU A 41 0.19 -8.52 -2.15
N PRO A 42 1.27 -8.46 -2.96
CA PRO A 42 2.54 -9.12 -2.61
C PRO A 42 3.10 -8.65 -1.25
N PHE A 43 2.88 -7.38 -0.91
CA PHE A 43 3.28 -6.82 0.38
C PHE A 43 2.60 -7.55 1.55
N ILE A 44 1.30 -7.85 1.43
CA ILE A 44 0.54 -8.52 2.48
C ILE A 44 0.99 -9.96 2.67
N PHE A 45 1.22 -10.69 1.58
CA PHE A 45 1.72 -12.06 1.65
C PHE A 45 3.08 -12.14 2.32
N TYR A 46 3.99 -11.19 2.02
CA TYR A 46 5.30 -11.11 2.65
C TYR A 46 5.22 -10.94 4.18
N PHE A 47 4.30 -10.11 4.67
CA PHE A 47 4.15 -9.86 6.11
C PHE A 47 3.21 -10.85 6.84
N SER A 48 2.48 -11.70 6.11
CA SER A 48 1.51 -12.65 6.69
C SER A 48 2.12 -13.68 7.66
N GLY A 49 3.41 -13.99 7.52
CA GLY A 49 4.14 -14.91 8.40
C GLY A 49 4.47 -14.34 9.79
N TYR A 50 4.30 -13.03 10.00
CA TYR A 50 4.67 -12.36 11.25
C TYR A 50 3.42 -12.13 12.13
N PRO A 51 3.32 -12.72 13.34
CA PRO A 51 2.16 -12.57 14.22
C PRO A 51 1.80 -11.13 14.54
N ALA A 52 2.82 -10.28 14.74
CA ALA A 52 2.65 -8.84 15.01
C ALA A 52 2.11 -8.06 13.79
N ALA A 53 2.25 -8.60 12.58
CA ALA A 53 1.79 -7.98 11.34
C ALA A 53 0.43 -8.50 10.87
N ARG A 54 -0.26 -9.36 11.64
CA ARG A 54 -1.61 -9.85 11.28
C ARG A 54 -2.62 -8.72 11.07
N THR A 55 -2.50 -7.63 11.81
CA THR A 55 -3.36 -6.45 11.65
C THR A 55 -3.21 -5.80 10.25
N VAL A 56 -2.06 -5.97 9.60
CA VAL A 56 -1.77 -5.43 8.26
C VAL A 56 -2.66 -6.08 7.19
N ILE A 57 -3.21 -7.27 7.45
CA ILE A 57 -4.17 -7.96 6.56
C ILE A 57 -5.40 -7.09 6.28
N ILE A 58 -5.77 -6.14 7.14
CA ILE A 58 -6.92 -5.26 6.89
C ILE A 58 -6.65 -4.21 5.79
N LEU A 59 -5.39 -3.82 5.57
CA LEU A 59 -5.02 -2.79 4.61
C LEU A 59 -5.48 -3.08 3.17
N PRO A 60 -5.30 -4.28 2.59
CA PRO A 60 -5.80 -4.58 1.26
C PRO A 60 -7.33 -4.46 1.20
N PHE A 61 -8.06 -4.91 2.23
CA PHE A 61 -9.51 -4.76 2.26
C PHE A 61 -9.94 -3.28 2.26
N LEU A 62 -9.23 -2.43 3.00
CA LEU A 62 -9.46 -0.98 2.99
C LEU A 62 -9.11 -0.37 1.62
N HIS A 63 -8.05 -0.83 0.97
CA HIS A 63 -7.64 -0.38 -0.36
C HIS A 63 -8.65 -0.78 -1.45
N PHE A 64 -9.16 -2.01 -1.41
CA PHE A 64 -10.26 -2.44 -2.27
C PHE A 64 -11.57 -1.72 -1.93
N GLY A 65 -11.85 -1.49 -0.64
CA GLY A 65 -12.98 -0.68 -0.18
C GLY A 65 -12.94 0.75 -0.72
N SER A 66 -11.75 1.35 -0.75
CA SER A 66 -11.51 2.66 -1.38
C SER A 66 -11.83 2.63 -2.88
N THR A 67 -11.41 1.57 -3.58
CA THR A 67 -11.74 1.35 -5.00
C THR A 67 -13.24 1.31 -5.22
N TYR A 68 -13.96 0.56 -4.39
CA TYR A 68 -15.42 0.45 -4.46
C TYR A 68 -16.12 1.78 -4.17
N ALA A 69 -15.68 2.51 -3.15
CA ALA A 69 -16.21 3.83 -2.83
C ALA A 69 -16.00 4.84 -3.98
N LEU A 70 -14.83 4.80 -4.63
CA LEU A 70 -14.54 5.65 -5.79
C LEU A 70 -15.41 5.26 -7.00
N TYR A 71 -15.62 3.97 -7.23
CA TYR A 71 -16.56 3.48 -8.26
C TYR A 71 -18.00 3.97 -8.01
N LYS A 72 -18.42 4.08 -6.75
CA LYS A 72 -19.71 4.68 -6.34
C LYS A 72 -19.72 6.21 -6.33
N LYS A 73 -18.68 6.86 -6.85
CA LYS A 73 -18.50 8.33 -6.86
C LYS A 73 -18.44 8.98 -5.47
N ASN A 74 -18.21 8.19 -4.40
CA ASN A 74 -18.02 8.72 -3.06
C ASN A 74 -16.52 8.97 -2.80
N ARG A 75 -16.04 10.11 -3.30
CA ARG A 75 -14.63 10.49 -3.21
C ARG A 75 -14.13 10.61 -1.78
N MET A 76 -14.93 11.18 -0.88
CA MET A 76 -14.53 11.37 0.52
C MET A 76 -14.30 10.01 1.21
N MET A 77 -15.25 9.07 1.05
CA MET A 77 -15.10 7.72 1.58
C MET A 77 -13.94 6.96 0.94
N ALA A 78 -13.69 7.15 -0.37
CA ALA A 78 -12.55 6.55 -1.05
C ALA A 78 -11.22 7.02 -0.43
N TRP A 79 -11.05 8.32 -0.20
CA TRP A 79 -9.87 8.86 0.46
C TRP A 79 -9.74 8.40 1.91
N SER A 80 -10.84 8.38 2.68
CA SER A 80 -10.84 7.90 4.06
C SER A 80 -10.49 6.42 4.18
N LEU A 81 -10.90 5.58 3.23
CA LEU A 81 -10.56 4.16 3.22
C LEU A 81 -9.13 3.89 2.73
N PHE A 82 -8.58 4.74 1.86
CA PHE A 82 -7.19 4.58 1.40
C PHE A 82 -6.17 5.14 2.39
N SER A 83 -6.52 6.18 3.15
CA SER A 83 -5.58 6.87 4.03
C SER A 83 -4.87 5.97 5.05
N PRO A 84 -5.48 4.93 5.66
CA PRO A 84 -4.78 4.03 6.57
C PRO A 84 -3.65 3.27 5.87
N ALA A 85 -3.86 2.81 4.62
CA ALA A 85 -2.83 2.14 3.85
C ALA A 85 -1.68 3.11 3.48
N LEU A 86 -2.01 4.33 3.07
CA LEU A 86 -1.02 5.36 2.76
C LEU A 86 -0.18 5.72 4.00
N PHE A 87 -0.81 6.01 5.13
CA PHE A 87 -0.12 6.35 6.37
C PHE A 87 0.73 5.20 6.90
N PHE A 88 0.24 3.96 6.79
CA PHE A 88 1.02 2.79 7.18
C PHE A 88 2.32 2.67 6.38
N ILE A 89 2.25 2.83 5.05
CA ILE A 89 3.46 2.80 4.21
C ILE A 89 4.41 3.96 4.52
N LEU A 90 3.89 5.18 4.71
CA LEU A 90 4.71 6.32 5.13
C LEU A 90 5.39 6.07 6.48
N PHE A 91 4.69 5.48 7.44
CA PHE A 91 5.25 5.11 8.74
C PHE A 91 6.37 4.08 8.62
N VAL A 92 6.16 3.03 7.83
CA VAL A 92 7.20 2.01 7.58
C VAL A 92 8.43 2.64 6.93
N LEU A 93 8.24 3.49 5.92
CA LEU A 93 9.34 4.22 5.28
C LEU A 93 10.09 5.10 6.28
N ALA A 94 9.37 5.85 7.12
CA ALA A 94 9.97 6.71 8.14
C ALA A 94 10.86 5.92 9.12
N ILE A 95 10.39 4.75 9.60
CA ILE A 95 11.21 3.87 10.45
C ILE A 95 12.48 3.42 9.74
N VAL A 96 12.36 2.98 8.47
CA VAL A 96 13.51 2.53 7.68
C VAL A 96 14.53 3.65 7.52
N PHE A 97 14.10 4.86 7.16
CA PHE A 97 15.00 6.01 7.00
C PHE A 97 15.67 6.43 8.31
N VAL A 98 14.93 6.49 9.42
CA VAL A 98 15.47 6.85 10.74
C VAL A 98 16.51 5.84 11.21
N ASN A 99 16.25 4.55 11.06
CA ASN A 99 17.20 3.51 11.46
C ASN A 99 18.48 3.51 10.61
N GLN A 100 18.39 3.87 9.32
CA GLN A 100 19.58 4.06 8.49
C GLN A 100 20.39 5.29 8.92
N ALA A 101 19.71 6.39 9.27
CA ALA A 101 20.37 7.62 9.72
C ALA A 101 21.08 7.48 11.08
N GLY A 102 20.57 6.64 11.99
CA GLY A 102 21.21 6.35 13.29
C GLY A 102 22.30 5.28 13.25
N SER A 103 22.54 4.66 12.09
CA SER A 103 23.60 3.67 11.86
C SER A 103 24.86 4.24 11.21
N GLN A 104 24.93 5.57 11.06
CA GLN A 104 26.11 6.34 10.69
C GLN A 104 26.68 7.07 11.91
#